data_AF-A0A0F9CEP6-F1
#
_entry.id   AF-A0A0F9CEP6-F1
#
_cell.length_a   1.000
_cell.length_b   1.000
_cell.length_c   1.000
_cell.angle_alpha   90.00
_cell.angle_beta   90.00
_cell.angle_gamma   90.00
#
_symmetry.space_group_name_H-M   'P 1'
#
loop_
_entity.id
_entity.type
_entity.pdbx_description
1 polymer ?
#
loop_
_entity_poly.entity_id
_entity_poly.type
_entity_poly.pdbx_seq_one_letter_code
_entity_poly.pdbx_strand_id
1 'polypeptide(L)'
;NASNQTADDVNFHGVFITSASSNIVVEDLEVTACMAHCVFADGASDIVTVRGCYLHDSGLLTTISSRAVWGNGVTNMLIVNNTADTINGFSYTINNSSSHCRIIGNHSEAPIRFDGIIIHTSDHILIANNTINNSEDSGIVIELSNYCVIAGNIISDSEVTGINIAGCTFCTIVGNTVKDSSQRTNNTFESKKRMPTKKIMELSVMKLLTL
;
A
#
# COMPACT_ATOMS: atom_id res chain seq x y z
N ASN A 1 -4.02 -33.28 -13.93
CA ASN A 1 -3.53 -32.66 -12.68
C ASN A 1 -4.21 -31.31 -12.51
N ALA A 2 -5.39 -31.32 -11.92
CA ALA A 2 -6.03 -30.11 -11.40
C ALA A 2 -5.36 -29.83 -10.05
N SER A 3 -4.52 -28.81 -10.00
CA SER A 3 -3.98 -28.29 -8.74
C SER A 3 -5.12 -27.69 -7.94
N ASN A 4 -5.14 -28.00 -6.64
CA ASN A 4 -5.91 -27.32 -5.62
C ASN A 4 -5.71 -25.80 -5.73
N GLN A 5 -6.61 -25.11 -6.41
CA GLN A 5 -6.98 -23.75 -6.04
C GLN A 5 -7.78 -23.90 -4.75
N THR A 6 -7.18 -23.48 -3.63
CA THR A 6 -7.92 -23.32 -2.38
C THR A 6 -9.04 -22.31 -2.62
N ALA A 7 -10.13 -22.44 -1.87
CA ALA A 7 -11.37 -21.69 -2.03
C ALA A 7 -11.28 -20.17 -1.75
N ASP A 8 -10.11 -19.57 -1.93
CA ASP A 8 -9.83 -18.14 -1.76
C ASP A 8 -10.03 -17.33 -3.07
N ASP A 9 -10.15 -18.01 -4.23
CA ASP A 9 -10.39 -17.41 -5.57
C ASP A 9 -11.89 -17.31 -5.93
N VAL A 10 -12.72 -16.78 -5.03
CA VAL A 10 -14.07 -16.36 -5.48
C VAL A 10 -13.92 -15.04 -6.24
N ASN A 11 -13.75 -15.16 -7.57
CA ASN A 11 -13.43 -14.17 -8.61
C ASN A 11 -14.31 -12.89 -8.73
N PHE A 12 -14.94 -12.41 -7.65
CA PHE A 12 -15.77 -11.21 -7.70
C PHE A 12 -14.93 -9.96 -7.45
N HIS A 13 -14.04 -9.69 -8.40
CA HIS A 13 -13.32 -8.43 -8.50
C HIS A 13 -14.17 -7.43 -9.29
N GLY A 14 -14.02 -6.14 -9.00
CA GLY A 14 -14.64 -5.09 -9.82
C GLY A 14 -13.99 -5.01 -11.20
N VAL A 15 -12.67 -4.92 -11.24
CA VAL A 15 -11.84 -4.96 -12.45
C VAL A 15 -10.76 -6.03 -12.26
N PHE A 16 -10.74 -7.00 -13.17
CA PHE A 16 -9.71 -8.04 -13.19
C PHE A 16 -8.87 -7.93 -14.46
N ILE A 17 -7.56 -7.71 -14.28
CA ILE A 17 -6.56 -7.64 -15.34
C ILE A 17 -5.78 -8.96 -15.28
N THR A 18 -6.05 -9.82 -16.26
CA THR A 18 -5.48 -11.16 -16.32
C THR A 18 -3.98 -11.13 -16.64
N SER A 19 -3.26 -12.19 -16.27
CA SER A 19 -1.83 -12.35 -16.56
C SER A 19 -1.43 -12.05 -18.01
N ALA A 20 -0.20 -11.56 -18.18
CA ALA A 20 0.39 -11.17 -19.46
C ALA A 20 -0.36 -10.03 -20.19
N SER A 21 -1.15 -9.23 -19.46
CA SER A 21 -1.73 -8.00 -19.98
C SER A 21 -0.72 -6.86 -19.88
N SER A 22 -0.67 -5.98 -20.87
CA SER A 22 0.17 -4.79 -20.78
C SER A 22 -0.48 -3.55 -21.38
N ASN A 23 -0.01 -2.38 -20.95
CA ASN A 23 -0.51 -1.08 -21.39
C ASN A 23 -2.01 -0.91 -21.08
N ILE A 24 -2.41 -1.33 -19.88
CA ILE A 24 -3.79 -1.22 -19.40
C ILE A 24 -3.92 0.03 -18.53
N VAL A 25 -5.00 0.79 -18.75
CA VAL A 25 -5.36 1.94 -17.94
C VAL A 25 -6.77 1.71 -17.39
N VAL A 26 -6.89 1.78 -16.06
CA VAL A 26 -8.14 1.83 -15.31
C VAL A 26 -8.22 3.23 -14.73
N GLU A 27 -9.20 4.03 -15.17
CA GLU A 27 -9.26 5.43 -14.78
C GLU A 27 -10.68 5.94 -14.53
N ASP A 28 -10.78 6.86 -13.56
CA ASP A 28 -11.99 7.62 -13.24
C ASP A 28 -13.24 6.75 -13.03
N LEU A 29 -13.05 5.58 -12.40
CA LEU A 29 -14.13 4.65 -12.05
C LEU A 29 -14.49 4.74 -10.58
N GLU A 30 -15.78 4.59 -10.30
CA GLU A 30 -16.27 4.17 -8.98
C GLU A 30 -16.42 2.64 -8.98
N VAL A 31 -15.72 1.97 -8.06
CA VAL A 31 -15.74 0.52 -7.92
C VAL A 31 -16.11 0.18 -6.49
N THR A 32 -17.31 -0.36 -6.30
CA THR A 32 -17.92 -0.57 -4.99
C THR A 32 -18.40 -2.01 -4.78
N ALA A 33 -18.66 -2.39 -3.53
CA ALA A 33 -19.35 -3.62 -3.13
C ALA A 33 -18.74 -4.92 -3.73
N CYS A 34 -17.43 -4.91 -3.98
CA CYS A 34 -16.71 -6.07 -4.48
C CYS A 34 -16.61 -7.11 -3.37
N MET A 35 -16.82 -8.39 -3.66
CA MET A 35 -16.63 -9.42 -2.63
C MET A 35 -15.14 -9.65 -2.33
N ALA A 36 -14.26 -9.41 -3.30
CA ALA A 36 -12.82 -9.59 -3.16
C ALA A 36 -12.04 -8.27 -3.28
N HIS A 37 -11.71 -7.83 -4.49
CA HIS A 37 -10.84 -6.66 -4.72
C HIS A 37 -11.50 -5.71 -5.71
N CYS A 38 -11.34 -4.40 -5.52
CA CYS A 38 -11.87 -3.45 -6.50
C CYS A 38 -11.10 -3.59 -7.82
N VAL A 39 -9.76 -3.48 -7.78
CA VAL A 39 -8.91 -3.71 -8.96
C VAL A 39 -7.86 -4.77 -8.63
N PHE A 40 -7.81 -5.83 -9.44
CA PHE A 40 -6.82 -6.88 -9.33
C PHE A 40 -6.06 -7.03 -10.64
N ALA A 41 -4.74 -6.80 -10.61
CA ALA A 41 -3.82 -7.09 -11.69
C ALA A 41 -2.95 -8.29 -11.31
N ASP A 42 -3.11 -9.39 -12.06
CA ASP A 42 -2.49 -10.66 -11.76
C ASP A 42 -1.37 -11.02 -12.76
N GLY A 43 -0.47 -11.90 -12.29
CA GLY A 43 0.65 -12.46 -13.02
C GLY A 43 1.59 -11.43 -13.62
N ALA A 44 2.34 -11.86 -14.64
CA ALA A 44 3.35 -11.10 -15.38
C ALA A 44 2.76 -9.95 -16.24
N SER A 45 1.76 -9.25 -15.74
CA SER A 45 1.24 -8.04 -16.35
C SER A 45 2.24 -6.89 -16.19
N ASP A 46 2.35 -6.04 -17.20
CA ASP A 46 3.36 -4.99 -17.26
C ASP A 46 2.74 -3.67 -17.71
N ILE A 47 3.14 -2.54 -17.13
CA ILE A 47 2.59 -1.22 -17.49
C ILE A 47 1.06 -1.19 -17.29
N VAL A 48 0.65 -1.35 -16.04
CA VAL A 48 -0.75 -1.20 -15.61
C VAL A 48 -0.88 0.11 -14.83
N THR A 49 -1.79 0.98 -15.25
CA THR A 49 -2.09 2.22 -14.52
C THR A 49 -3.49 2.16 -13.93
N VAL A 50 -3.61 2.44 -12.63
CA VAL A 50 -4.89 2.65 -11.94
C VAL A 50 -4.88 4.07 -11.40
N ARG A 51 -5.79 4.94 -11.89
CA ARG A 51 -5.77 6.36 -11.55
C ARG A 51 -7.13 7.02 -11.38
N GLY A 52 -7.25 7.96 -10.44
CA GLY A 52 -8.48 8.76 -10.31
C GLY A 52 -9.71 7.97 -9.88
N CYS A 53 -9.55 6.71 -9.46
CA CYS A 53 -10.68 5.86 -9.09
C CYS A 53 -11.11 6.09 -7.65
N TYR A 54 -12.40 5.93 -7.38
CA TYR A 54 -12.96 5.78 -6.04
C TYR A 54 -13.29 4.31 -5.79
N LEU A 55 -12.58 3.69 -4.87
CA LEU A 55 -12.56 2.25 -4.64
C LEU A 55 -13.06 1.99 -3.21
N HIS A 56 -14.26 1.44 -3.04
CA HIS A 56 -14.85 1.38 -1.71
C HIS A 56 -15.72 0.16 -1.44
N ASP A 57 -16.09 -0.02 -0.17
CA ASP A 57 -16.98 -1.08 0.31
C ASP A 57 -16.57 -2.49 -0.13
N SER A 58 -15.26 -2.72 -0.22
CA SER A 58 -14.72 -3.99 -0.71
C SER A 58 -14.60 -5.01 0.42
N GLY A 59 -15.06 -6.22 0.17
CA GLY A 59 -14.97 -7.39 1.05
C GLY A 59 -15.96 -7.44 2.20
N LEU A 60 -16.92 -6.49 2.30
CA LEU A 60 -17.84 -6.38 3.43
C LEU A 60 -18.74 -7.61 3.65
N LEU A 61 -18.94 -8.42 2.61
CA LEU A 61 -19.79 -9.62 2.65
C LEU A 61 -19.00 -10.92 2.87
N THR A 62 -17.70 -10.82 3.16
CA THR A 62 -16.81 -11.98 3.18
C THR A 62 -15.84 -11.95 4.35
N THR A 63 -15.22 -13.09 4.63
CA THR A 63 -14.10 -13.21 5.58
C THR A 63 -12.74 -13.03 4.92
N ILE A 64 -12.68 -12.84 3.60
CA ILE A 64 -11.42 -12.73 2.86
C ILE A 64 -10.84 -11.33 2.99
N SER A 65 -9.51 -11.24 3.03
CA SER A 65 -8.80 -9.97 3.02
C SER A 65 -8.98 -9.28 1.67
N SER A 66 -9.79 -8.23 1.66
CA SER A 66 -10.13 -7.44 0.47
C SER A 66 -9.05 -6.41 0.17
N ARG A 67 -9.03 -5.88 -1.07
CA ARG A 67 -8.05 -4.88 -1.49
C ARG A 67 -8.69 -3.83 -2.40
N ALA A 68 -8.34 -2.56 -2.23
CA ALA A 68 -8.75 -1.56 -3.22
C ALA A 68 -7.99 -1.79 -4.53
N VAL A 69 -6.66 -1.90 -4.48
CA VAL A 69 -5.85 -2.30 -5.63
C VAL A 69 -4.84 -3.36 -5.22
N TRP A 70 -4.77 -4.45 -5.99
CA TRP A 70 -3.76 -5.48 -5.84
C TRP A 70 -2.98 -5.70 -7.14
N GLY A 71 -1.67 -5.46 -7.11
CA GLY A 71 -0.73 -5.96 -8.11
C GLY A 71 -0.02 -7.22 -7.60
N ASN A 72 -0.20 -8.34 -8.30
CA ASN A 72 0.39 -9.64 -7.94
C ASN A 72 1.29 -10.15 -9.07
N GLY A 73 2.61 -10.13 -8.90
CA GLY A 73 3.57 -10.50 -9.95
C GLY A 73 3.71 -9.49 -11.08
N VAL A 74 3.33 -8.23 -10.84
CA VAL A 74 3.25 -7.18 -11.86
C VAL A 74 4.53 -6.34 -11.94
N THR A 75 4.86 -5.86 -13.13
CA THR A 75 5.98 -4.92 -13.33
C THR A 75 5.46 -3.57 -13.82
N ASN A 76 6.14 -2.49 -13.44
CA ASN A 76 5.81 -1.12 -13.86
C ASN A 76 4.36 -0.69 -13.58
N MET A 77 3.72 -1.20 -12.53
CA MET A 77 2.38 -0.77 -12.15
C MET A 77 2.42 0.63 -11.53
N LEU A 78 1.51 1.50 -11.96
CA LEU A 78 1.30 2.83 -11.38
C LEU A 78 -0.08 2.91 -10.75
N ILE A 79 -0.12 3.03 -9.42
CA ILE A 79 -1.33 3.29 -8.64
C ILE A 79 -1.25 4.75 -8.20
N VAL A 80 -2.07 5.64 -8.79
CA VAL A 80 -1.92 7.08 -8.59
C VAL A 80 -3.22 7.84 -8.41
N ASN A 81 -3.27 8.73 -7.40
CA ASN A 81 -4.41 9.61 -7.15
C ASN A 81 -5.76 8.87 -7.05
N ASN A 82 -5.79 7.70 -6.44
CA ASN A 82 -7.02 6.98 -6.14
C ASN A 82 -7.46 7.28 -4.71
N THR A 83 -8.75 7.11 -4.44
CA THR A 83 -9.30 7.08 -3.09
C THR A 83 -9.76 5.67 -2.76
N ALA A 84 -9.23 5.09 -1.70
CA ALA A 84 -9.69 3.84 -1.11
C ALA A 84 -10.48 4.15 0.16
N ASP A 85 -11.68 3.62 0.32
CA ASP A 85 -12.56 3.93 1.45
C ASP A 85 -13.31 2.67 1.91
N THR A 86 -13.40 2.44 3.21
CA THR A 86 -14.16 1.31 3.77
C THR A 86 -13.72 -0.04 3.16
N ILE A 87 -12.46 -0.41 3.41
CA ILE A 87 -11.83 -1.60 2.85
C ILE A 87 -11.67 -2.68 3.92
N ASN A 88 -12.34 -3.83 3.75
CA ASN A 88 -12.18 -5.01 4.60
C ASN A 88 -10.86 -5.76 4.31
N GLY A 89 -9.74 -5.05 4.37
CA GLY A 89 -8.41 -5.59 4.18
C GLY A 89 -7.38 -4.48 4.00
N PHE A 90 -6.65 -4.50 2.88
CA PHE A 90 -5.57 -3.55 2.59
C PHE A 90 -6.00 -2.52 1.56
N SER A 91 -5.58 -1.25 1.64
CA SER A 91 -5.93 -0.33 0.55
C SER A 91 -5.17 -0.69 -0.73
N TYR A 92 -3.84 -0.61 -0.69
CA TYR A 92 -3.01 -0.84 -1.87
C TYR A 92 -1.96 -1.92 -1.60
N THR A 93 -1.89 -2.93 -2.45
CA THR A 93 -0.95 -4.06 -2.32
C THR A 93 -0.13 -4.25 -3.57
N ILE A 94 1.17 -4.44 -3.41
CA ILE A 94 2.08 -4.96 -4.43
C ILE A 94 2.80 -6.19 -3.87
N ASN A 95 2.67 -7.34 -4.54
CA ASN A 95 3.13 -8.63 -4.00
C ASN A 95 3.77 -9.54 -5.06
N ASN A 96 4.44 -10.60 -4.60
CA ASN A 96 4.89 -11.76 -5.35
C ASN A 96 5.82 -11.44 -6.52
N SER A 97 7.03 -10.97 -6.23
CA SER A 97 8.04 -10.62 -7.24
C SER A 97 7.62 -9.51 -8.20
N SER A 98 6.74 -8.62 -7.75
CA SER A 98 6.46 -7.39 -8.49
C SER A 98 7.68 -6.46 -8.45
N SER A 99 7.86 -5.62 -9.47
CA SER A 99 9.00 -4.69 -9.47
C SER A 99 8.71 -3.37 -10.17
N HIS A 100 9.47 -2.32 -9.81
CA HIS A 100 9.36 -0.99 -10.43
C HIS A 100 7.96 -0.37 -10.35
N CYS A 101 7.14 -0.83 -9.40
CA CYS A 101 5.80 -0.32 -9.20
C CYS A 101 5.83 0.94 -8.32
N ARG A 102 4.81 1.78 -8.50
CA ARG A 102 4.71 3.10 -7.90
C ARG A 102 3.32 3.31 -7.31
N ILE A 103 3.25 3.69 -6.05
CA ILE A 103 2.02 4.05 -5.33
C ILE A 103 2.14 5.52 -4.92
N ILE A 104 1.44 6.42 -5.62
CA ILE A 104 1.69 7.86 -5.51
C ILE A 104 0.41 8.67 -5.33
N GLY A 105 0.36 9.58 -4.36
CA GLY A 105 -0.72 10.56 -4.27
C GLY A 105 -2.09 9.97 -3.94
N ASN A 106 -2.14 8.71 -3.49
CA ASN A 106 -3.40 8.05 -3.16
C ASN A 106 -3.85 8.43 -1.75
N HIS A 107 -5.15 8.26 -1.52
CA HIS A 107 -5.80 8.59 -0.27
C HIS A 107 -6.57 7.39 0.27
N SER A 108 -6.25 6.95 1.48
CA SER A 108 -7.01 5.91 2.17
C SER A 108 -7.84 6.52 3.31
N GLU A 109 -9.15 6.34 3.21
CA GLU A 109 -10.19 6.74 4.17
C GLU A 109 -10.68 5.54 4.97
N ALA A 110 -11.14 5.83 6.19
CA ALA A 110 -11.53 4.84 7.17
C ALA A 110 -12.88 4.14 6.85
N PRO A 111 -13.09 2.91 7.33
CA PRO A 111 -12.14 2.04 8.01
C PRO A 111 -11.27 1.20 7.05
N ILE A 112 -10.01 0.98 7.41
CA ILE A 112 -9.09 0.02 6.74
C ILE A 112 -8.73 -1.07 7.74
N ARG A 113 -9.15 -2.31 7.48
CA ARG A 113 -9.06 -3.40 8.48
C ARG A 113 -7.64 -3.95 8.71
N PHE A 114 -6.74 -3.81 7.74
CA PHE A 114 -5.33 -4.19 7.90
C PHE A 114 -4.45 -2.98 7.59
N ASP A 115 -3.39 -3.17 6.81
CA ASP A 115 -2.48 -2.07 6.47
C ASP A 115 -3.04 -1.18 5.36
N GLY A 116 -2.73 0.12 5.44
CA GLY A 116 -3.02 1.04 4.33
C GLY A 116 -2.31 0.61 3.05
N ILE A 117 -0.99 0.51 3.09
CA ILE A 117 -0.17 0.02 1.97
C ILE A 117 0.69 -1.14 2.44
N ILE A 118 0.69 -2.25 1.69
CA ILE A 118 1.57 -3.39 1.94
C ILE A 118 2.36 -3.77 0.68
N ILE A 119 3.68 -3.87 0.84
CA ILE A 119 4.61 -4.38 -0.15
C ILE A 119 5.24 -5.65 0.41
N HIS A 120 5.11 -6.76 -0.31
CA HIS A 120 5.66 -8.04 0.13
C HIS A 120 6.42 -8.73 -1.00
N THR A 121 7.65 -9.16 -0.74
CA THR A 121 8.51 -9.88 -1.71
C THR A 121 8.64 -9.18 -3.08
N SER A 122 8.75 -7.85 -3.09
CA SER A 122 8.71 -7.03 -4.31
C SER A 122 9.73 -5.89 -4.25
N ASP A 123 10.69 -5.85 -5.19
CA ASP A 123 11.81 -4.92 -5.14
C ASP A 123 11.56 -3.63 -5.96
N HIS A 124 12.35 -2.58 -5.70
CA HIS A 124 12.34 -1.33 -6.48
C HIS A 124 10.99 -0.59 -6.46
N ILE A 125 10.31 -0.58 -5.32
CA ILE A 125 9.00 0.06 -5.17
C ILE A 125 9.15 1.50 -4.68
N LEU A 126 8.35 2.41 -5.24
CA LEU A 126 8.21 3.77 -4.77
C LEU A 126 6.83 3.98 -4.15
N ILE A 127 6.79 4.41 -2.89
CA ILE A 127 5.58 4.82 -2.18
C ILE A 127 5.73 6.29 -1.82
N ALA A 128 5.00 7.18 -2.49
CA ALA A 128 5.21 8.61 -2.31
C ALA A 128 3.94 9.47 -2.21
N ASN A 129 3.96 10.46 -1.32
CA ASN A 129 2.90 11.46 -1.19
C ASN A 129 1.49 10.88 -1.00
N ASN A 130 1.36 9.69 -0.42
CA ASN A 130 0.06 9.12 -0.09
C ASN A 130 -0.40 9.66 1.27
N THR A 131 -1.71 9.72 1.45
CA THR A 131 -2.34 10.01 2.74
C THR A 131 -3.08 8.76 3.20
N ILE A 132 -2.75 8.27 4.39
CA ILE A 132 -3.32 7.04 4.96
C ILE A 132 -3.85 7.36 6.35
N ASN A 133 -5.14 7.18 6.57
CA ASN A 133 -5.78 7.45 7.85
C ASN A 133 -6.50 6.19 8.36
N ASN A 134 -6.47 5.96 9.67
CA ASN A 134 -7.31 4.97 10.36
C ASN A 134 -7.15 3.53 9.84
N SER A 135 -5.91 3.04 9.83
CA SER A 135 -5.60 1.62 9.59
C SER A 135 -5.62 0.85 10.91
N GLU A 136 -6.37 -0.24 11.00
CA GLU A 136 -6.42 -1.11 12.18
C GLU A 136 -5.06 -1.80 12.45
N ASP A 137 -4.20 -1.95 11.43
CA ASP A 137 -2.82 -2.39 11.61
C ASP A 137 -1.82 -1.23 11.40
N SER A 138 -1.03 -1.26 10.33
CA SER A 138 -0.02 -0.25 10.05
C SER A 138 -0.40 0.66 8.89
N GLY A 139 0.15 1.88 8.85
CA GLY A 139 -0.05 2.76 7.70
C GLY A 139 0.61 2.21 6.45
N ILE A 140 1.93 1.98 6.51
CA ILE A 140 2.73 1.40 5.43
C ILE A 140 3.58 0.24 5.95
N VAL A 141 3.54 -0.90 5.26
CA VAL A 141 4.36 -2.07 5.53
C VAL A 141 5.19 -2.43 4.31
N ILE A 142 6.48 -2.68 4.51
CA ILE A 142 7.37 -3.28 3.51
C ILE A 142 8.06 -4.49 4.12
N GLU A 143 7.87 -5.65 3.49
CA GLU A 143 8.44 -6.92 3.92
C GLU A 143 9.20 -7.62 2.81
N LEU A 144 10.40 -8.12 3.14
CA LEU A 144 11.22 -8.94 2.24
C LEU A 144 11.46 -8.28 0.87
N SER A 145 11.62 -6.97 0.86
CA SER A 145 11.61 -6.13 -0.35
C SER A 145 12.76 -5.13 -0.30
N ASN A 146 13.54 -5.04 -1.36
CA ASN A 146 14.79 -4.27 -1.41
C ASN A 146 14.66 -3.05 -2.32
N TYR A 147 15.56 -2.09 -2.14
CA TYR A 147 15.65 -0.90 -2.99
C TYR A 147 14.35 -0.07 -3.07
N CYS A 148 13.55 -0.10 -2.01
CA CYS A 148 12.28 0.63 -1.95
C CYS A 148 12.47 2.06 -1.41
N VAL A 149 11.61 2.97 -1.83
CA VAL A 149 11.61 4.36 -1.36
C VAL A 149 10.23 4.71 -0.80
N ILE A 150 10.20 5.19 0.45
CA ILE A 150 9.01 5.70 1.12
C ILE A 150 9.20 7.20 1.38
N ALA A 151 8.51 8.06 0.64
CA ALA A 151 8.79 9.49 0.66
C ALA A 151 7.54 10.38 0.75
N GLY A 152 7.54 11.38 1.64
CA GLY A 152 6.51 12.43 1.62
C GLY A 152 5.09 11.98 1.99
N ASN A 153 4.91 10.78 2.55
CA ASN A 153 3.59 10.26 2.92
C ASN A 153 3.10 10.90 4.23
N ILE A 154 1.79 11.04 4.38
CA ILE A 154 1.10 11.45 5.60
C ILE A 154 0.35 10.23 6.13
N ILE A 155 0.66 9.80 7.34
CA ILE A 155 0.07 8.63 7.96
C ILE A 155 -0.49 9.06 9.31
N SER A 156 -1.75 8.76 9.57
CA SER A 156 -2.33 8.97 10.89
C SER A 156 -3.23 7.86 11.38
N ASP A 157 -3.35 7.80 12.70
CA ASP A 157 -4.34 6.97 13.40
C ASP A 157 -4.23 5.48 13.05
N SER A 158 -3.00 4.98 12.83
CA SER A 158 -2.76 3.54 12.64
C SER A 158 -2.62 2.84 13.98
N GLU A 159 -3.37 1.77 14.25
CA GLU A 159 -3.41 1.19 15.60
C GLU A 159 -2.15 0.40 15.98
N VAL A 160 -1.27 0.02 15.03
CA VAL A 160 -0.05 -0.74 15.33
C VAL A 160 1.23 0.07 15.08
N THR A 161 1.50 0.45 13.83
CA THR A 161 2.74 1.17 13.43
C THR A 161 2.43 2.17 12.32
N GLY A 162 3.04 3.35 12.31
CA GLY A 162 2.95 4.24 11.14
C GLY A 162 3.59 3.62 9.89
N ILE A 163 4.89 3.33 9.97
CA ILE A 163 5.66 2.67 8.90
C ILE A 163 6.44 1.48 9.48
N ASN A 164 6.27 0.28 8.93
CA ASN A 164 7.00 -0.92 9.32
C ASN A 164 7.87 -1.43 8.15
N ILE A 165 9.17 -1.67 8.40
CA ILE A 165 10.07 -2.29 7.44
C ILE A 165 10.75 -3.52 8.08
N ALA A 166 10.51 -4.70 7.50
CA ALA A 166 11.07 -5.95 7.98
C ALA A 166 11.75 -6.76 6.86
N GLY A 167 12.97 -7.25 7.13
CA GLY A 167 13.69 -8.11 6.18
C GLY A 167 14.10 -7.43 4.87
N CYS A 168 14.23 -6.11 4.87
CA CYS A 168 14.51 -5.29 3.69
C CYS A 168 15.96 -4.75 3.69
N THR A 169 16.53 -4.53 2.51
CA THR A 169 17.84 -3.86 2.35
C THR A 169 17.78 -2.72 1.33
N PHE A 170 18.69 -1.75 1.48
CA PHE A 170 18.81 -0.59 0.58
C PHE A 170 17.54 0.25 0.41
N CYS A 171 16.68 0.28 1.42
CA CYS A 171 15.47 1.10 1.41
C CYS A 171 15.74 2.51 1.95
N THR A 172 15.02 3.49 1.42
CA THR A 172 15.08 4.90 1.86
C THR A 172 13.74 5.34 2.39
N ILE A 173 13.71 5.83 3.63
CA ILE A 173 12.53 6.52 4.20
C ILE A 173 12.89 7.98 4.41
N VAL A 174 12.12 8.90 3.83
CA VAL A 174 12.43 10.34 3.90
C VAL A 174 11.19 11.22 3.86
N GLY A 175 11.13 12.24 4.74
CA GLY A 175 10.12 13.29 4.66
C GLY A 175 8.67 12.85 4.87
N ASN A 176 8.44 11.71 5.55
CA ASN A 176 7.09 11.27 5.91
C ASN A 176 6.63 11.93 7.21
N THR A 177 5.34 12.19 7.32
CA THR A 177 4.67 12.65 8.55
C THR A 177 3.87 11.48 9.10
N VAL A 178 4.19 11.05 10.32
CA VAL A 178 3.43 10.02 11.06
C VAL A 178 2.92 10.67 12.35
N LYS A 179 1.60 10.66 12.56
CA LYS A 179 0.96 11.22 13.76
C LYS A 179 -0.07 10.25 14.31
N ASP A 180 -0.30 10.26 15.62
CA ASP A 180 -1.42 9.56 16.26
C ASP A 180 -1.53 8.04 15.99
N SER A 181 -0.50 7.41 15.40
CA SER A 181 -0.35 5.96 15.35
C SER A 181 0.16 5.42 16.69
N SER A 182 -0.25 4.21 17.08
CA SER A 182 -0.02 3.72 18.44
C SER A 182 1.46 3.46 18.80
N GLN A 183 1.75 3.49 20.11
CA GLN A 183 3.08 3.65 20.69
C GLN A 183 4.04 2.45 20.59
N ARG A 184 3.74 1.35 19.88
CA ARG A 184 4.70 0.23 19.86
C ARG A 184 5.96 0.53 19.08
N THR A 185 5.94 1.43 18.08
CA THR A 185 7.11 2.05 17.47
C THR A 185 6.68 3.08 16.42
N ASN A 186 6.97 4.36 16.62
CA ASN A 186 6.97 5.28 15.49
C ASN A 186 8.16 4.92 14.59
N ASN A 187 7.88 4.10 13.57
CA ASN A 187 8.81 3.54 12.59
C ASN A 187 9.71 2.44 13.16
N THR A 188 9.33 1.16 12.99
CA THR A 188 10.23 0.01 13.24
C THR A 188 11.10 -0.25 12.02
N PHE A 189 12.41 -0.32 12.25
CA PHE A 189 13.42 -0.62 11.24
C PHE A 189 14.26 -1.82 11.68
N GLU A 190 13.82 -3.04 11.38
CA GLU A 190 14.62 -4.23 11.64
C GLU A 190 15.47 -4.59 10.41
N SER A 191 16.71 -4.10 10.36
CA SER A 191 17.69 -4.56 9.38
C SER A 191 18.98 -5.08 10.02
N LYS A 192 19.35 -6.33 9.68
CA LYS A 192 20.70 -6.85 9.89
C LYS A 192 21.63 -6.17 8.86
N LYS A 193 22.43 -5.22 9.33
CA LYS A 193 23.45 -4.37 8.63
C LYS A 193 22.95 -3.02 8.10
N ARG A 194 23.33 -1.98 8.88
CA ARG A 194 23.62 -0.58 8.51
C ARG A 194 22.66 0.06 7.49
N MET A 195 21.59 0.67 8.00
CA MET A 195 21.08 1.90 7.39
C MET A 195 21.97 3.08 7.83
N PRO A 196 22.42 3.97 6.93
CA PRO A 196 23.00 5.24 7.33
C PRO A 196 21.87 6.12 7.90
N THR A 197 21.68 6.06 9.21
CA THR A 197 20.80 6.98 9.93
C THR A 197 21.41 8.37 9.92
N LYS A 198 21.06 9.19 8.91
CA LYS A 198 21.16 10.63 9.05
C LYS A 198 19.99 11.05 9.96
N LYS A 199 20.30 11.09 11.25
CA LYS A 199 19.48 11.63 12.34
C LYS A 199 18.93 13.02 11.92
N ILE A 200 17.65 13.10 11.57
CA ILE A 200 16.88 14.35 11.46
C ILE A 200 15.77 14.21 12.51
N MET A 201 16.07 14.60 13.75
CA MET A 201 15.66 15.86 14.38
C MET A 201 14.15 15.93 14.61
N GLU A 202 13.76 15.65 15.85
CA GLU A 202 12.73 16.46 16.52
C GLU A 202 13.05 17.93 16.29
N LEU A 203 12.23 18.63 15.49
CA LEU A 203 12.22 20.08 15.50
C LEU A 203 10.90 20.52 16.10
N SER A 204 11.01 20.94 17.36
CA SER A 204 10.02 21.73 18.09
C SER A 204 9.48 22.85 17.20
N VAL A 205 8.24 22.72 16.73
CA VAL A 205 7.43 23.85 16.26
C VAL A 205 6.54 24.28 17.42
N MET A 206 7.15 24.81 18.47
CA MET A 206 6.46 25.71 19.39
C MET A 206 7.39 26.85 19.80
N LYS A 207 6.96 28.06 19.41
CA LYS A 207 7.46 29.40 19.77
C LYS A 207 8.68 29.90 18.99
N LEU A 208 8.41 30.41 17.78
CA LEU A 208 8.94 31.71 17.39
C LEU A 208 7.84 32.53 16.69
N LEU A 209 6.90 33.01 17.52
CA LEU A 209 5.96 34.08 17.19
C LEU A 209 6.26 35.20 18.19
N THR A 210 7.25 36.02 17.86
CA THR A 210 7.43 37.39 18.37
C THR A 210 8.24 38.14 17.33
N LEU A 211 7.54 38.72 16.36
CA LEU A 211 7.79 40.08 15.89
C LEU A 211 6.72 40.97 16.52
#